data_AF-A0A0D0LE79-F1
#
_entry.id   AF-A0A0D0LE79-F1
#
_cell.length_a   1.000
_cell.length_b   1.000
_cell.length_c   1.000
_cell.angle_alpha   90.00
_cell.angle_beta   90.00
_cell.angle_gamma   90.00
#
_symmetry.space_group_name_H-M   'P 1'
#
loop_
_entity.id
_entity.type
_entity.pdbx_description
1 polymer ?
#
loop_
_entity_poly.entity_id
_entity_poly.type
_entity_poly.pdbx_seq_one_letter_code
_entity_poly.pdbx_strand_id
1 'polypeptide(L)'
;MKFRDPFAGVRLGTPEEWEPFDQSLGIPTRDNCDLENPRQTFLWQYVGLPGVVGAPLVFPIEYWELVSFHQVLAGARLAAVPQIKYRPSTDSMLNKTTAAGEWVDPSEPDPAPTTLADVTEAQIPESQRAELREHTLSKLGFPSGQESINMPVAELATRLKVNVDRLVMVLAEFGIENLTVDSVIDRVVAERIVAHMGL
;
A
#
# COMPACT_ATOMS: atom_id res chain seq x y z
N MET A 1 -14.87 28.18 -3.23
CA MET A 1 -15.40 26.91 -2.66
C MET A 1 -15.49 27.08 -1.16
N LYS A 2 -16.66 26.89 -0.53
CA LYS A 2 -16.79 26.98 0.93
C LYS A 2 -16.35 25.62 1.51
N PHE A 3 -15.28 25.62 2.29
CA PHE A 3 -14.86 24.42 3.03
C PHE A 3 -15.94 24.09 4.08
N ARG A 4 -16.47 22.87 4.04
CA ARG A 4 -17.46 22.39 5.00
C ARG A 4 -16.69 21.69 6.13
N ASP A 5 -16.90 22.12 7.36
CA ASP A 5 -16.42 21.40 8.53
C ASP A 5 -17.32 20.16 8.74
N PRO A 6 -16.82 18.92 8.56
CA PRO A 6 -17.62 17.71 8.73
C PRO A 6 -18.03 17.49 10.21
N PHE A 7 -17.35 18.14 11.16
CA PHE A 7 -17.57 17.97 12.58
C PHE A 7 -18.37 19.10 13.22
N ALA A 8 -18.84 20.08 12.43
CA ALA A 8 -19.61 21.21 12.95
C ALA A 8 -20.93 20.75 13.57
N GLY A 9 -21.09 20.97 14.89
CA GLY A 9 -22.28 20.58 15.64
C GLY A 9 -22.41 19.07 15.89
N VAL A 10 -21.39 18.27 15.54
CA VAL A 10 -21.38 16.82 15.77
C VAL A 10 -20.82 16.54 17.17
N ARG A 11 -21.51 15.66 17.92
CA ARG A 11 -20.95 15.08 19.15
C ARG A 11 -20.11 13.86 18.76
N LEU A 12 -18.80 13.97 18.93
CA LEU A 12 -17.85 12.95 18.44
C LEU A 12 -17.84 11.62 19.22
N GLY A 13 -18.39 11.59 20.44
CA GLY A 13 -18.43 10.37 21.24
C GLY A 13 -17.04 9.90 21.70
N THR A 14 -16.74 8.61 21.56
CA THR A 14 -15.43 8.02 21.88
C THR A 14 -14.72 7.51 20.62
N PRO A 15 -13.39 7.33 20.64
CA PRO A 15 -12.66 6.82 19.47
C PRO A 15 -13.16 5.46 18.96
N GLU A 16 -13.64 4.58 19.85
CA GLU A 16 -14.10 3.24 19.49
C GLU A 16 -15.38 3.22 18.65
N GLU A 17 -16.13 4.33 18.63
CA GLU A 17 -17.32 4.50 17.80
C GLU A 17 -17.00 4.78 16.32
N TRP A 18 -15.72 4.99 16.00
CA TRP A 18 -15.24 5.32 14.65
C TRP A 18 -14.34 4.22 14.11
N GLU A 19 -14.44 3.96 12.81
CA GLU A 19 -13.67 2.93 12.12
C GLU A 19 -12.15 3.18 12.23
N PRO A 20 -11.34 2.17 12.60
CA PRO A 20 -9.90 2.29 12.58
C PRO A 20 -9.36 2.43 11.15
N PHE A 21 -8.15 2.96 11.02
CA PHE A 21 -7.42 2.93 9.75
C PHE A 21 -7.14 1.49 9.30
N ASP A 22 -7.39 1.18 8.03
CA ASP A 22 -7.04 -0.11 7.43
C ASP A 22 -5.53 -0.18 7.19
N GLN A 23 -4.80 -0.83 8.11
CA GLN A 23 -3.35 -1.00 8.01
C GLN A 23 -2.93 -1.86 6.81
N SER A 24 -3.86 -2.55 6.13
CA SER A 24 -3.57 -3.25 4.87
C SER A 24 -3.28 -2.31 3.69
N LEU A 25 -3.62 -1.02 3.84
CA LEU A 25 -3.31 0.07 2.91
C LEU A 25 -1.88 0.61 3.09
N GLY A 26 -1.14 0.13 4.10
CA GLY A 26 0.23 0.51 4.37
C GLY A 26 0.35 1.75 5.26
N ILE A 27 1.26 2.66 4.91
CA ILE A 27 1.46 3.90 5.67
C ILE A 27 0.28 4.85 5.48
N PRO A 28 -0.19 5.56 6.52
CA PRO A 28 -1.24 6.55 6.37
C PRO A 28 -0.77 7.72 5.49
N THR A 29 -1.45 7.93 4.37
CA THR A 29 -1.26 9.07 3.49
C THR A 29 -2.55 9.87 3.43
N ARG A 30 -2.48 11.10 2.92
CA ARG A 30 -3.68 11.92 2.77
C ARG A 30 -4.75 11.26 1.90
N ASP A 31 -4.33 10.47 0.91
CA ASP A 31 -5.23 9.87 -0.08
C ASP A 31 -5.87 8.57 0.39
N ASN A 32 -5.28 7.88 1.39
CA ASN A 32 -5.82 6.63 1.94
C ASN A 32 -6.50 6.79 3.31
N CYS A 33 -6.45 7.99 3.91
CA CYS A 33 -7.17 8.32 5.15
C CYS A 33 -8.57 8.88 4.86
N ASP A 34 -9.55 8.46 5.66
CA ASP A 34 -10.87 9.10 5.66
C ASP A 34 -10.83 10.42 6.44
N LEU A 35 -10.86 11.54 5.71
CA LEU A 35 -10.79 12.87 6.32
C LEU A 35 -12.05 13.27 7.10
N GLU A 36 -13.18 12.57 6.91
CA GLU A 36 -14.41 12.76 7.67
C GLU A 36 -14.47 11.90 8.95
N ASN A 37 -13.49 11.01 9.14
CA ASN A 37 -13.32 10.23 10.36
C ASN A 37 -12.31 10.92 11.31
N PRO A 38 -12.70 11.31 12.55
CA PRO A 38 -11.83 12.04 13.46
C PRO A 38 -10.58 11.26 13.88
N ARG A 39 -10.59 9.92 13.83
CA ARG A 39 -9.40 9.09 14.06
C ARG A 39 -8.37 9.22 12.93
N GLN A 40 -8.80 9.56 11.73
CA GLN A 40 -7.97 9.53 10.52
C GLN A 40 -7.69 10.92 9.95
N THR A 41 -8.49 11.94 10.29
CA THR A 41 -8.40 13.33 9.78
C THR A 41 -6.98 13.90 9.78
N PHE A 42 -6.22 13.68 10.86
CA PHE A 42 -4.85 14.18 11.01
C PHE A 42 -3.79 13.06 10.96
N LEU A 43 -4.19 11.80 10.83
CA LEU A 43 -3.30 10.64 10.96
C LEU A 43 -2.11 10.70 9.99
N TRP A 44 -2.37 11.05 8.73
CA TRP A 44 -1.36 11.21 7.68
C TRP A 44 -0.29 12.27 7.97
N GLN A 45 -0.55 13.22 8.88
CA GLN A 45 0.39 14.30 9.22
C GLN A 45 1.52 13.85 10.16
N TYR A 46 1.40 12.65 10.74
CA TYR A 46 2.42 12.11 11.63
C TYR A 46 3.44 11.22 10.92
N VAL A 47 3.25 10.98 9.61
CA VAL A 47 4.21 10.24 8.80
C VAL A 47 5.42 11.12 8.48
N GLY A 48 6.62 10.56 8.62
CA GLY A 48 7.86 11.26 8.27
C GLY A 48 8.08 12.54 9.07
N LEU A 49 7.72 12.55 10.36
CA LEU A 49 7.89 13.75 11.20
C LEU A 49 9.35 14.25 11.18
N PRO A 50 9.56 15.58 11.31
CA PRO A 50 10.89 16.16 11.33
C PRO A 50 11.82 15.50 12.36
N GLY A 51 13.00 15.06 11.91
CA GLY A 51 13.99 14.40 12.76
C GLY A 51 13.79 12.89 12.95
N VAL A 52 12.74 12.30 12.38
CA VAL A 52 12.56 10.84 12.35
C VAL A 52 13.34 10.25 11.19
N VAL A 53 14.20 9.27 11.48
CA VAL A 53 15.06 8.62 10.50
C VAL A 53 14.75 7.13 10.48
N GLY A 54 14.56 6.56 9.28
CA GLY A 54 14.44 5.12 9.04
C GLY A 54 13.06 4.51 9.30
N ALA A 55 12.24 5.09 10.19
CA ALA A 55 10.87 4.65 10.44
C ALA A 55 9.88 5.70 9.93
N PRO A 56 8.77 5.30 9.28
CA PRO A 56 7.76 6.24 8.81
C PRO A 56 6.97 6.88 9.97
N LEU A 57 6.88 6.23 11.13
CA LEU A 57 6.15 6.70 12.32
C LEU A 57 6.98 6.47 13.59
N VAL A 58 6.87 7.37 14.57
CA VAL A 58 7.53 7.26 15.89
C VAL A 58 6.80 6.30 16.83
N PHE A 59 5.46 6.31 16.75
CA PHE A 59 4.56 5.48 17.53
C PHE A 59 3.65 4.67 16.59
N PRO A 60 3.02 3.58 17.07
CA PRO A 60 2.06 2.80 16.29
C PRO A 60 0.90 3.65 15.75
N ILE A 61 0.27 3.18 14.67
CA ILE A 61 -0.83 3.87 14.00
C ILE A 61 -1.98 4.13 14.99
N GLU A 62 -2.30 3.15 15.83
CA GLU A 62 -3.38 3.21 16.81
C GLU A 62 -3.20 4.35 17.81
N TYR A 63 -1.94 4.63 18.21
CA TYR A 63 -1.65 5.79 19.06
C TYR A 63 -1.96 7.10 18.33
N TRP A 64 -1.51 7.22 17.08
CA TRP A 64 -1.74 8.43 16.30
C TRP A 64 -3.21 8.65 15.92
N GLU A 65 -4.00 7.59 15.80
CA GLU A 65 -5.46 7.70 15.67
C GLU A 65 -6.10 8.38 16.88
N LEU A 66 -5.65 8.03 18.09
CA LEU A 66 -6.11 8.67 19.33
C LEU A 66 -5.70 10.15 19.38
N VAL A 67 -4.48 10.47 18.91
CA VAL A 67 -4.02 11.87 18.84
C VAL A 67 -4.85 12.67 17.82
N SER A 68 -5.11 12.11 16.63
CA SER A 68 -5.98 12.74 15.63
C SER A 68 -7.37 13.01 16.19
N PHE A 69 -7.98 12.01 16.84
CA PHE A 69 -9.28 12.15 17.48
C PHE A 69 -9.27 13.27 18.52
N HIS A 70 -8.24 13.28 19.39
CA HIS A 70 -8.06 14.32 20.40
C HIS A 70 -7.94 15.72 19.79
N GLN A 71 -7.23 15.87 18.67
CA GLN A 71 -7.11 17.15 17.97
C GLN A 71 -8.46 17.62 17.41
N VAL A 72 -9.24 16.75 16.77
CA VAL A 72 -10.58 17.12 16.27
C VAL A 72 -11.49 17.51 17.44
N LEU A 73 -11.44 16.75 18.54
CA LEU A 73 -12.17 17.04 19.78
C LEU A 73 -11.77 18.37 20.40
N ALA A 74 -10.48 18.72 20.37
CA ALA A 74 -9.95 20.01 20.81
C ALA A 74 -10.27 21.17 19.86
N GLY A 75 -10.90 20.91 18.70
CA GLY A 75 -11.34 21.92 17.75
C GLY A 75 -10.39 22.16 16.58
N ALA A 76 -9.34 21.35 16.41
CA ALA A 76 -8.48 21.43 15.23
C ALA A 76 -9.27 21.05 13.97
N ARG A 77 -9.02 21.77 12.86
CA ARG A 77 -9.62 21.50 11.55
C ARG A 77 -8.55 21.59 10.47
N LEU A 78 -8.72 20.79 9.42
CA LEU A 78 -7.87 20.90 8.24
C LEU A 78 -8.10 22.24 7.54
N ALA A 79 -7.03 22.83 7.03
CA ALA A 79 -7.14 23.86 6.02
C ALA A 79 -7.66 23.25 4.71
N ALA A 80 -8.32 24.07 3.89
CA ALA A 80 -8.85 23.64 2.59
C ALA A 80 -7.74 23.18 1.63
N VAL A 81 -6.58 23.83 1.69
CA VAL A 81 -5.40 23.49 0.89
C VAL A 81 -4.19 23.37 1.83
N PRO A 82 -3.50 22.22 1.86
CA PRO A 82 -2.31 22.06 2.67
C PRO A 82 -1.13 22.85 2.06
N GLN A 83 -0.22 23.33 2.91
CA GLN A 83 0.97 24.07 2.47
C GLN A 83 2.11 23.15 2.01
N ILE A 84 2.05 21.88 2.38
CA ILE A 84 3.03 20.84 2.07
C ILE A 84 2.29 19.54 1.81
N LYS A 85 2.89 18.64 1.04
CA LYS A 85 2.42 17.27 0.86
C LYS A 85 3.50 16.27 1.26
N TYR A 86 3.06 15.11 1.73
CA TYR A 86 3.96 13.99 1.98
C TYR A 86 4.29 13.29 0.67
N ARG A 87 5.58 13.08 0.40
CA ARG A 87 6.10 12.33 -0.73
C ARG A 87 6.78 11.07 -0.18
N PRO A 88 6.26 9.87 -0.49
CA PRO A 88 6.92 8.63 -0.08
C PRO A 88 8.28 8.50 -0.76
N SER A 89 9.22 7.84 -0.09
CA SER A 89 10.54 7.57 -0.68
C SER A 89 10.45 6.50 -1.76
N THR A 90 11.12 6.74 -2.88
CA THR A 90 11.37 5.73 -3.92
C THR A 90 12.61 4.89 -3.67
N ASP A 91 13.48 5.33 -2.76
CA ASP A 91 14.67 4.57 -2.42
C ASP A 91 14.28 3.29 -1.69
N SER A 92 15.09 2.25 -1.90
CA SER A 92 14.99 1.00 -1.14
C SER A 92 14.77 1.30 0.35
N MET A 93 13.83 0.59 0.98
CA MET A 93 13.59 0.61 2.44
C MET A 93 14.88 0.35 3.26
N LEU A 94 15.96 -0.08 2.62
CA LEU A 94 17.30 -0.26 3.17
C LEU A 94 18.06 1.07 3.39
N ASN A 95 17.72 2.15 2.67
CA ASN A 95 18.30 3.47 2.87
C ASN A 95 17.63 4.17 4.07
N LYS A 96 18.20 3.95 5.26
CA LYS A 96 17.67 4.48 6.53
C LYS A 96 17.47 5.99 6.53
N THR A 97 18.25 6.75 5.76
CA THR A 97 18.15 8.21 5.73
C THR A 97 16.96 8.73 4.93
N THR A 98 16.45 7.99 3.95
CA THR A 98 15.34 8.41 3.10
C THR A 98 14.07 7.58 3.30
N ALA A 99 14.14 6.43 3.99
CA ALA A 99 13.02 5.49 4.15
C ALA A 99 11.73 6.07 4.77
N ALA A 100 11.80 7.21 5.46
CA ALA A 100 10.64 7.86 6.06
C ALA A 100 9.84 8.74 5.08
N GLY A 101 10.35 8.99 3.87
CA GLY A 101 9.80 9.96 2.92
C GLY A 101 10.11 11.41 3.32
N GLU A 102 9.50 12.36 2.60
CA GLU A 102 9.76 13.78 2.80
C GLU A 102 8.49 14.63 2.64
N TRP A 103 8.52 15.82 3.24
CA TRP A 103 7.46 16.81 3.14
C TRP A 103 7.90 17.90 2.19
N VAL A 104 7.18 18.05 1.07
CA VAL A 104 7.59 18.89 -0.06
C VAL A 104 6.50 19.89 -0.42
N ASP A 105 6.86 20.86 -1.27
CA ASP A 105 5.87 21.79 -1.80
C ASP A 105 4.80 21.01 -2.60
N PRO A 106 3.50 21.37 -2.50
CA PRO A 106 2.43 20.68 -3.22
C PRO A 106 2.62 20.64 -4.74
N SER A 107 3.36 21.58 -5.32
CA SER A 107 3.67 21.63 -6.76
C SER A 107 4.78 20.67 -7.20
N GLU A 108 5.56 20.12 -6.27
CA GLU A 108 6.61 19.16 -6.63
C GLU A 108 5.98 17.87 -7.19
N PRO A 109 6.51 17.32 -8.30
CA PRO A 109 5.99 16.07 -8.84
C PRO A 109 6.21 14.92 -7.87
N ASP A 110 5.23 14.03 -7.78
CA ASP A 110 5.41 12.75 -7.12
C ASP A 110 6.25 11.85 -8.04
N PRO A 111 7.15 11.03 -7.47
CA PRO A 111 7.87 10.05 -8.26
C PRO A 111 6.89 9.09 -8.93
N ALA A 112 7.26 8.58 -10.11
CA ALA A 112 6.51 7.50 -10.72
C ALA A 112 6.40 6.34 -9.72
N PRO A 113 5.21 5.74 -9.53
CA PRO A 113 5.06 4.61 -8.64
C PRO A 113 6.02 3.50 -9.09
N THR A 114 6.99 3.18 -8.23
CA THR A 114 7.95 2.11 -8.50
C THR A 114 7.20 0.79 -8.46
N THR A 115 6.98 0.19 -9.63
CA THR A 115 6.43 -1.16 -9.71
C THR A 115 7.46 -2.18 -9.19
N LEU A 116 7.02 -3.38 -8.81
CA LEU A 116 7.96 -4.48 -8.52
C LEU A 116 8.87 -4.77 -9.71
N ALA A 117 8.38 -4.55 -10.94
CA ALA A 117 9.20 -4.63 -12.14
C ALA A 117 10.29 -3.56 -12.14
N ASP A 118 9.99 -2.30 -11.84
CA ASP A 118 10.99 -1.22 -11.79
C ASP A 118 12.08 -1.48 -10.73
N VAL A 119 11.69 -2.02 -9.56
CA VAL A 119 12.67 -2.41 -8.50
C VAL A 119 13.55 -3.55 -8.99
N THR A 120 12.96 -4.59 -9.55
CA THR A 120 13.67 -5.77 -10.07
C THR A 120 14.60 -5.37 -11.22
N GLU A 121 14.13 -4.50 -12.11
CA GLU A 121 14.90 -4.02 -13.25
C GLU A 121 16.08 -3.15 -12.83
N ALA A 122 15.88 -2.28 -11.83
CA ALA A 122 16.93 -1.39 -11.34
C ALA A 122 17.96 -2.10 -10.45
N GLN A 123 17.55 -3.10 -9.67
CA GLN A 123 18.39 -3.68 -8.61
C GLN A 123 18.94 -5.07 -8.94
N ILE A 124 18.36 -5.79 -9.91
CA ILE A 124 18.73 -7.17 -10.22
C ILE A 124 19.36 -7.26 -11.62
N PRO A 125 20.64 -7.71 -11.71
CA PRO A 125 21.29 -7.97 -12.99
C PRO A 125 20.50 -8.98 -13.84
N GLU A 126 20.47 -8.79 -15.16
CA GLU A 126 19.74 -9.65 -16.09
C GLU A 126 20.10 -11.14 -15.94
N SER A 127 21.37 -11.45 -15.66
CA SER A 127 21.84 -12.82 -15.41
C SER A 127 21.23 -13.50 -14.19
N GLN A 128 20.77 -12.73 -13.19
CA GLN A 128 20.14 -13.26 -11.97
C GLN A 128 18.61 -13.31 -12.10
N ARG A 129 18.02 -12.58 -13.05
CA ARG A 129 16.55 -12.55 -13.23
C ARG A 129 16.01 -13.90 -13.67
N ALA A 130 16.71 -14.62 -14.55
CA ALA A 130 16.30 -15.95 -14.98
C ALA A 130 16.25 -16.95 -13.81
N GLU A 131 17.25 -16.91 -12.91
CA GLU A 131 17.26 -17.77 -11.71
C GLU A 131 16.14 -17.39 -10.74
N LEU A 132 15.90 -16.10 -10.53
CA LEU A 132 14.83 -15.58 -9.69
C LEU A 132 13.45 -15.89 -10.26
N ARG A 133 13.28 -15.83 -11.58
CA ARG A 133 12.06 -16.20 -12.30
C ARG A 133 11.70 -17.65 -12.01
N GLU A 134 12.64 -18.57 -12.24
CA GLU A 134 12.45 -20.00 -12.00
C GLU A 134 12.17 -20.31 -10.53
N HIS A 135 12.93 -19.69 -9.62
CA HIS A 135 12.70 -19.87 -8.18
C HIS A 135 11.34 -19.32 -7.73
N THR A 136 10.88 -18.20 -8.31
CA THR A 136 9.56 -17.62 -8.00
C THR A 136 8.45 -18.50 -8.52
N LEU A 137 8.52 -18.96 -9.77
CA LEU A 137 7.55 -19.91 -10.35
C LEU A 137 7.47 -21.20 -9.52
N SER A 138 8.61 -21.75 -9.12
CA SER A 138 8.66 -22.93 -8.25
C SER A 138 7.95 -22.70 -6.91
N LYS A 139 8.17 -21.54 -6.25
CA LYS A 139 7.47 -21.19 -5.00
C LYS A 139 5.98 -20.95 -5.18
N LEU A 140 5.55 -20.43 -6.33
CA LEU A 140 4.13 -20.31 -6.68
C LEU A 140 3.48 -21.67 -6.96
N GLY A 141 4.28 -22.75 -7.06
CA GLY A 141 3.81 -24.11 -7.30
C GLY A 141 3.84 -24.53 -8.75
N PHE A 142 4.63 -23.84 -9.58
CA PHE A 142 4.82 -24.12 -11.00
C PHE A 142 6.28 -24.44 -11.31
N PRO A 143 6.84 -25.57 -10.80
CA PRO A 143 8.22 -25.95 -11.07
C PRO A 143 8.49 -26.21 -12.56
N SER A 144 9.74 -26.04 -12.97
CA SER A 144 10.23 -26.34 -14.31
C SER A 144 9.99 -27.82 -14.66
N GLY A 145 9.56 -28.11 -15.89
CA GLY A 145 9.34 -29.48 -16.39
C GLY A 145 7.94 -30.07 -16.14
N GLN A 146 7.03 -29.33 -15.51
CA GLN A 146 5.61 -29.68 -15.43
C GLN A 146 4.78 -28.67 -16.22
N GLU A 147 4.32 -29.08 -17.42
CA GLU A 147 3.62 -28.21 -18.37
C GLU A 147 2.11 -28.06 -18.06
N SER A 148 1.53 -28.95 -17.26
CA SER A 148 0.09 -29.01 -16.99
C SER A 148 -0.21 -29.09 -15.50
N ILE A 149 0.09 -28.00 -14.80
CA ILE A 149 -0.36 -27.78 -13.42
C ILE A 149 -1.60 -26.90 -13.50
N ASN A 150 -2.74 -27.45 -13.07
CA ASN A 150 -3.96 -26.70 -12.84
C ASN A 150 -4.10 -26.50 -11.32
N MET A 151 -3.96 -25.25 -10.86
CA MET A 151 -4.05 -24.89 -9.45
C MET A 151 -5.30 -24.03 -9.22
N PRO A 152 -6.19 -24.37 -8.28
CA PRO A 152 -7.30 -23.49 -7.93
C PRO A 152 -6.83 -22.11 -7.48
N VAL A 153 -7.55 -21.04 -7.85
CA VAL A 153 -7.24 -19.66 -7.41
C VAL A 153 -7.16 -19.58 -5.88
N ALA A 154 -8.03 -20.29 -5.18
CA ALA A 154 -8.02 -20.38 -3.72
C ALA A 154 -6.70 -20.96 -3.15
N GLU A 155 -6.09 -21.93 -3.83
CA GLU A 155 -4.80 -22.48 -3.42
C GLU A 155 -3.67 -21.48 -3.64
N LEU A 156 -3.66 -20.78 -4.78
CA LEU A 156 -2.66 -19.73 -5.02
C LEU A 156 -2.77 -18.60 -3.99
N ALA A 157 -3.98 -18.16 -3.67
CA ALA A 157 -4.23 -17.15 -2.63
C ALA A 157 -3.69 -17.60 -1.27
N THR A 158 -3.90 -18.87 -0.91
CA THR A 158 -3.37 -19.46 0.33
C THR A 158 -1.84 -19.43 0.36
N ARG A 159 -1.18 -19.79 -0.75
CA ARG A 159 0.29 -19.76 -0.87
C ARG A 159 0.85 -18.35 -0.76
N LEU A 160 0.19 -17.40 -1.41
CA LEU A 160 0.53 -15.97 -1.37
C LEU A 160 0.12 -15.29 -0.06
N LYS A 161 -0.65 -15.98 0.80
CA LYS A 161 -1.21 -15.46 2.05
C LYS A 161 -2.02 -14.18 1.83
N VAL A 162 -2.77 -14.13 0.74
CA VAL A 162 -3.67 -13.03 0.39
C VAL A 162 -5.12 -13.50 0.40
N ASN A 163 -6.04 -12.57 0.60
CA ASN A 163 -7.45 -12.86 0.42
C ASN A 163 -7.75 -13.20 -1.06
N VAL A 164 -8.62 -14.18 -1.29
CA VAL A 164 -8.98 -14.68 -2.62
C VAL A 164 -9.60 -13.60 -3.49
N ASP A 165 -10.54 -12.82 -2.96
CA ASP A 165 -11.22 -11.77 -3.73
C ASP A 165 -10.22 -10.68 -4.14
N ARG A 166 -9.30 -10.35 -3.22
CA ARG A 166 -8.19 -9.43 -3.52
C ARG A 166 -7.26 -9.98 -4.60
N LEU A 167 -6.96 -11.28 -4.58
CA LEU A 167 -6.15 -11.90 -5.63
C LEU A 167 -6.84 -11.82 -7.00
N VAL A 168 -8.14 -12.11 -7.07
CA VAL A 168 -8.90 -12.01 -8.33
C VAL A 168 -8.89 -10.59 -8.88
N MET A 169 -9.08 -9.58 -8.01
CA MET A 169 -8.99 -8.17 -8.42
C MET A 169 -7.62 -7.81 -9.01
N VAL A 170 -6.53 -8.20 -8.32
CA VAL A 170 -5.16 -7.93 -8.78
C VAL A 170 -4.86 -8.63 -10.10
N LEU A 171 -5.30 -9.89 -10.26
CA LEU A 171 -5.10 -10.62 -11.52
C LEU A 171 -5.89 -9.99 -12.69
N ALA A 172 -7.09 -9.46 -12.42
CA ALA A 172 -7.85 -8.72 -13.41
C ALA A 172 -7.13 -7.43 -13.84
N GLU A 173 -6.51 -6.70 -12.90
CA GLU A 173 -5.66 -5.53 -13.20
C GLU A 173 -4.45 -5.89 -14.09
N PHE A 174 -3.96 -7.13 -14.01
CA PHE A 174 -2.89 -7.67 -14.87
C PHE A 174 -3.40 -8.20 -16.22
N GLY A 175 -4.67 -7.95 -16.58
CA GLY A 175 -5.27 -8.40 -17.83
C GLY A 175 -5.62 -9.90 -17.86
N ILE A 176 -5.73 -10.54 -16.70
CA ILE A 176 -6.21 -11.91 -16.54
C ILE A 176 -7.68 -11.86 -16.12
N GLU A 177 -8.54 -11.66 -17.10
CA GLU A 177 -9.97 -11.46 -16.91
C GLU A 177 -10.73 -12.80 -16.77
N ASN A 178 -11.98 -12.71 -16.28
CA ASN A 178 -12.90 -13.85 -16.10
C ASN A 178 -12.46 -14.92 -15.09
N LEU A 179 -11.55 -14.57 -14.18
CA LEU A 179 -11.24 -15.41 -13.03
C LEU A 179 -12.33 -15.28 -11.96
N THR A 180 -12.69 -16.42 -11.39
CA THR A 180 -13.55 -16.56 -10.22
C THR A 180 -12.81 -17.32 -9.13
N VAL A 181 -13.36 -17.35 -7.92
CA VAL A 181 -12.82 -18.11 -6.78
C VAL A 181 -12.60 -19.59 -7.12
N ASP A 182 -13.49 -20.15 -7.95
CA ASP A 182 -13.47 -21.56 -8.35
C ASP A 182 -12.64 -21.81 -9.63
N SER A 183 -12.05 -20.76 -10.20
CA SER A 183 -11.23 -20.89 -11.40
C SER A 183 -9.93 -21.64 -11.11
N VAL A 184 -9.41 -22.28 -12.14
CA VAL A 184 -8.08 -22.90 -12.12
C VAL A 184 -7.11 -22.03 -12.89
N ILE A 185 -5.91 -21.93 -12.34
CA ILE A 185 -4.79 -21.17 -12.82
C ILE A 185 -3.79 -22.16 -13.40
N ASP A 186 -3.34 -21.88 -14.61
CA ASP A 186 -2.29 -22.64 -15.27
C ASP A 186 -0.93 -21.93 -15.16
N ARG A 187 0.11 -22.56 -15.73
CA ARG A 187 1.44 -21.97 -15.78
C ARG A 187 1.45 -20.65 -16.55
N VAL A 188 0.61 -20.46 -17.57
CA VAL A 188 0.58 -19.23 -18.37
C VAL A 188 0.19 -18.03 -17.51
N VAL A 189 -0.79 -18.20 -16.62
CA VAL A 189 -1.17 -17.16 -15.67
C VAL A 189 -0.05 -16.90 -14.65
N ALA A 190 0.61 -17.94 -14.14
CA ALA A 190 1.76 -17.77 -13.25
C ALA A 190 2.92 -17.00 -13.92
N GLU A 191 3.22 -17.30 -15.18
CA GLU A 191 4.23 -16.58 -15.98
C GLU A 191 3.86 -15.11 -16.18
N ARG A 192 2.57 -14.77 -16.32
CA ARG A 192 2.10 -13.37 -16.41
C ARG A 192 2.27 -12.60 -15.10
N ILE A 193 2.03 -13.26 -13.96
CA ILE A 193 2.28 -12.69 -12.63
C ILE A 193 3.77 -12.38 -12.49
N VAL A 194 4.63 -13.34 -12.82
CA VAL A 194 6.09 -13.20 -12.73
C VAL A 194 6.61 -12.12 -13.68
N ALA A 195 6.05 -12.03 -14.90
CA ALA A 195 6.37 -10.95 -15.83
C ALA A 195 6.01 -9.57 -15.28
N HIS A 196 4.89 -9.41 -14.58
CA HIS A 196 4.53 -8.16 -13.89
C HIS A 196 5.48 -7.81 -12.73
N MET A 197 6.28 -8.76 -12.26
CA MET A 197 7.34 -8.52 -11.26
C MET A 197 8.67 -8.11 -11.90
N GLY A 198 8.78 -8.03 -13.23
CA GLY A 198 10.02 -7.71 -13.96
C GLY A 198 11.03 -8.87 -14.05
N LEU A 199 10.53 -10.10 -13.90
CA LEU A 199 11.29 -11.35 -13.97
C LEU A 199 10.99 -12.10 -15.27
#